data_AF-A0A5E4JP54-F1
#
_entry.id   AF-A0A5E4JP54-F1
#
_cell.length_a   1.000
_cell.length_b   1.000
_cell.length_c   1.000
_cell.angle_alpha   90.00
_cell.angle_beta   90.00
_cell.angle_gamma   90.00
#
_symmetry.space_group_name_H-M   'P 1'
#
loop_
_entity.id
_entity.type
_entity.pdbx_description
1 polymer ?
#
loop_
_entity_poly.entity_id
_entity_poly.type
_entity_poly.pdbx_seq_one_letter_code
_entity_poly.pdbx_strand_id
1 'polypeptide(L)'
;MEQKTLALELLVKSGKPLGVIKLAKTEGFDSGKTEDKISEAVIYSAIVNMTGEESGCGIDSTHICAFLSQENLTAYFRKTQNTELMSDLLDALHSGTQVMMEAYAQIEPLNILGMESISSALRRFLDVPEIKKSATDLVNSGYSLVFCPHDIDSEMVEHYFPLVDKFRDLIDPNQIVEGTMKYFGEDLEDLLEYHDDFLNAALDKLAVLTDRETVSRLAYEHFGENNQKFIEAGKVDPYVKKQEAVIDTADATKTIEKAVAEFEKEKYPSYRSAIELDKKTKGKGKVYLANKMGQWLTTPGKLAHLEIVANYENGSLYDNDAAKRIIGEGIAAVSEEGNIRKLQRLMSLPEYVIDESNPKISGFVTAYKLSRITEVE
;
A
#
# COMPACT_ATOMS: atom_id res chain seq x y z
N MET A 1 -23.70 1.81 -13.59
CA MET A 1 -23.12 0.46 -13.78
C MET A 1 -24.20 -0.57 -13.48
N GLU A 2 -24.29 -1.69 -14.22
CA GLU A 2 -25.22 -2.77 -13.86
C GLU A 2 -24.82 -3.42 -12.53
N GLN A 3 -25.79 -3.74 -11.65
CA GLN A 3 -25.52 -4.24 -10.28
C GLN A 3 -24.68 -5.54 -10.27
N LYS A 4 -24.90 -6.45 -11.23
CA LYS A 4 -24.07 -7.67 -11.39
C LYS A 4 -22.63 -7.37 -11.81
N THR A 5 -22.42 -6.32 -12.61
CA THR A 5 -21.08 -5.88 -13.03
C THR A 5 -20.36 -5.23 -11.85
N LEU A 6 -21.08 -4.43 -11.06
CA LEU A 6 -20.56 -3.86 -9.82
C LEU A 6 -20.11 -4.95 -8.84
N ALA A 7 -20.96 -5.97 -8.63
CA ALA A 7 -20.64 -7.08 -7.74
C ALA A 7 -19.37 -7.83 -8.17
N LEU A 8 -19.24 -8.10 -9.48
CA LEU A 8 -18.07 -8.76 -10.04
C LEU A 8 -16.80 -7.92 -9.86
N GLU A 9 -16.81 -6.65 -10.23
CA GLU A 9 -15.64 -5.76 -10.09
C GLU A 9 -15.23 -5.58 -8.63
N LEU A 10 -16.19 -5.50 -7.69
CA LEU A 10 -15.89 -5.44 -6.27
C LEU A 10 -15.23 -6.71 -5.75
N LEU A 11 -15.71 -7.90 -6.16
CA LEU A 11 -15.11 -9.18 -5.77
C LEU A 11 -13.70 -9.33 -6.33
N VAL A 12 -13.49 -8.89 -7.58
CA VAL A 12 -12.19 -8.90 -8.23
C VAL A 12 -11.21 -8.00 -7.48
N LYS A 13 -11.53 -6.71 -7.31
CA LYS A 13 -10.61 -5.77 -6.66
C LYS A 13 -10.38 -6.07 -5.18
N SER A 14 -11.38 -6.64 -4.50
CA SER A 14 -11.24 -7.07 -3.10
C SER A 14 -10.43 -8.36 -2.92
N GLY A 15 -9.94 -8.96 -4.00
CA GLY A 15 -9.13 -10.16 -3.93
C GLY A 15 -9.91 -11.43 -3.56
N LYS A 16 -11.13 -11.60 -4.09
CA LYS A 16 -12.06 -12.68 -3.67
C LYS A 16 -12.39 -13.65 -4.81
N PRO A 17 -11.44 -14.51 -5.24
CA PRO A 17 -11.62 -15.39 -6.39
C PRO A 17 -12.77 -16.41 -6.23
N LEU A 18 -12.99 -16.95 -5.04
CA LEU A 18 -14.14 -17.84 -4.79
C LEU A 18 -15.49 -17.13 -4.97
N GLY A 19 -15.57 -15.88 -4.52
CA GLY A 19 -16.75 -15.05 -4.74
C GLY A 19 -16.99 -14.80 -6.22
N VAL A 20 -15.92 -14.54 -7.00
CA VAL A 20 -16.01 -14.42 -8.47
C VAL A 20 -16.55 -15.70 -9.10
N ILE A 21 -16.03 -16.88 -8.73
CA ILE A 21 -16.50 -18.18 -9.24
C ILE A 21 -18.00 -18.36 -8.96
N LYS A 22 -18.44 -18.13 -7.72
CA LYS A 22 -19.84 -18.33 -7.32
C LYS A 22 -20.78 -17.33 -8.00
N LEU A 23 -20.36 -16.07 -8.13
CA LEU A 23 -21.13 -15.06 -8.87
C LEU A 23 -21.24 -15.42 -10.36
N ALA A 24 -20.13 -15.79 -10.98
CA ALA A 24 -20.07 -16.16 -12.40
C ALA A 24 -21.02 -17.31 -12.74
N LYS A 25 -21.02 -18.35 -11.89
CA LYS A 25 -21.91 -19.51 -12.00
C LYS A 25 -23.39 -19.14 -11.85
N THR A 26 -23.71 -18.23 -10.92
CA THR A 26 -25.09 -17.86 -10.60
C THR A 26 -25.70 -16.94 -11.67
N GLU A 27 -24.91 -16.01 -12.19
CA GLU A 27 -25.36 -14.95 -13.12
C GLU A 27 -25.11 -15.29 -14.60
N GLY A 28 -24.46 -16.42 -14.89
CA GLY A 28 -24.24 -16.91 -16.26
C GLY A 28 -23.23 -16.08 -17.06
N PHE A 29 -22.12 -15.68 -16.43
CA PHE A 29 -21.05 -14.96 -17.12
C PHE A 29 -20.30 -15.87 -18.12
N ASP A 30 -19.74 -15.27 -19.17
CA ASP A 30 -18.90 -15.97 -20.16
C ASP A 30 -17.67 -16.61 -19.50
N SER A 31 -17.42 -17.89 -19.79
CA SER A 31 -16.37 -18.67 -19.12
C SER A 31 -14.96 -18.12 -19.38
N GLY A 32 -14.69 -17.64 -20.59
CA GLY A 32 -13.37 -17.06 -20.94
C GLY A 32 -13.11 -15.75 -20.21
N LYS A 33 -14.13 -14.90 -20.06
CA LYS A 33 -14.02 -13.66 -19.26
C LYS A 33 -13.95 -13.94 -17.76
N THR A 34 -14.57 -15.03 -17.30
CA THR A 34 -14.58 -15.43 -15.90
C THR A 34 -13.20 -15.87 -15.41
N GLU A 35 -12.46 -16.65 -16.20
CA GLU A 35 -11.10 -17.09 -15.85
C GLU A 35 -10.12 -15.92 -15.69
N ASP A 36 -10.23 -14.91 -16.56
CA ASP A 36 -9.44 -13.69 -16.46
C ASP A 36 -9.80 -12.92 -15.18
N LYS A 37 -11.09 -12.76 -14.87
CA LYS A 37 -11.53 -12.11 -13.61
C LYS A 37 -11.13 -12.88 -12.35
N ILE A 38 -11.09 -14.22 -12.40
CA ILE A 38 -10.56 -15.03 -11.31
C ILE A 38 -9.07 -14.74 -11.14
N SER A 39 -8.30 -14.71 -12.23
CA SER A 39 -6.87 -14.41 -12.19
C SER A 39 -6.60 -12.99 -11.66
N GLU A 40 -7.37 -12.00 -12.10
CA GLU A 40 -7.34 -10.63 -11.55
C GLU A 40 -7.63 -10.63 -10.04
N ALA A 41 -8.65 -11.34 -9.59
CA ALA A 41 -8.99 -11.45 -8.17
C ALA A 41 -7.89 -12.12 -7.36
N VAL A 42 -7.22 -13.13 -7.92
CA VAL A 42 -6.07 -13.78 -7.30
C VAL A 42 -4.90 -12.79 -7.15
N ILE A 43 -4.62 -11.98 -8.17
CA ILE A 43 -3.56 -10.95 -8.11
C ILE A 43 -3.93 -9.83 -7.13
N TYR A 44 -5.18 -9.35 -7.14
CA TYR A 44 -5.65 -8.35 -6.17
C TYR A 44 -5.60 -8.88 -4.73
N SER A 45 -5.79 -10.18 -4.51
CA SER A 45 -5.57 -10.79 -3.18
C SER A 45 -4.12 -10.64 -2.74
N ALA A 46 -3.15 -10.80 -3.64
CA ALA A 46 -1.74 -10.51 -3.33
C ALA A 46 -1.52 -9.02 -3.05
N ILE A 47 -2.11 -8.12 -3.85
CA ILE A 47 -2.04 -6.66 -3.62
C ILE A 47 -2.59 -6.27 -2.25
N VAL A 48 -3.74 -6.81 -1.85
CA VAL A 48 -4.32 -6.55 -0.53
C VAL A 48 -3.41 -7.06 0.59
N ASN A 49 -2.83 -8.26 0.46
CA ASN A 49 -1.88 -8.79 1.43
C ASN A 49 -0.59 -7.94 1.51
N MET A 50 -0.15 -7.36 0.38
CA MET A 50 0.99 -6.45 0.28
C MET A 50 0.74 -5.08 0.92
N THR A 51 -0.51 -4.63 1.00
CA THR A 51 -0.87 -3.25 1.40
C THR A 51 -1.68 -3.15 2.70
N GLY A 52 -1.99 -4.28 3.34
CA GLY A 52 -2.80 -4.34 4.56
C GLY A 52 -2.09 -3.77 5.80
N GLU A 53 -2.86 -3.14 6.70
CA GLU A 53 -2.40 -2.47 7.94
C GLU A 53 -1.72 -3.40 8.97
N GLU A 54 -1.66 -4.72 8.75
CA GLU A 54 -0.87 -5.66 9.56
C GLU A 54 0.60 -5.78 9.09
N SER A 55 0.95 -5.23 7.92
CA SER A 55 2.27 -5.35 7.30
C SER A 55 3.31 -4.34 7.79
N GLY A 56 3.24 -3.91 9.06
CA GLY A 56 4.33 -3.15 9.72
C GLY A 56 5.69 -3.85 9.68
N CYS A 57 5.76 -5.04 9.07
CA CYS A 57 6.91 -5.88 8.84
C CYS A 57 7.49 -5.80 7.41
N GLY A 58 6.84 -5.17 6.42
CA GLY A 58 7.26 -5.20 4.99
C GLY A 58 6.54 -6.28 4.15
N ILE A 59 6.80 -6.34 2.83
CA ILE A 59 6.16 -7.27 1.86
C ILE A 59 6.95 -8.57 1.73
N ASP A 60 6.36 -9.74 2.03
CA ASP A 60 7.01 -11.05 1.80
C ASP A 60 7.10 -11.45 0.32
N SER A 61 8.13 -10.93 -0.34
CA SER A 61 8.35 -11.13 -1.76
C SER A 61 8.64 -12.57 -2.17
N THR A 62 9.17 -13.42 -1.28
CA THR A 62 9.42 -14.83 -1.63
C THR A 62 8.10 -15.57 -1.79
N HIS A 63 7.20 -15.43 -0.82
CA HIS A 63 5.87 -16.01 -0.91
C HIS A 63 5.05 -15.42 -2.04
N ILE A 64 5.17 -14.12 -2.29
CA ILE A 64 4.45 -13.47 -3.39
C ILE A 64 5.01 -13.86 -4.76
N CYS A 65 6.33 -13.98 -4.93
CA CYS A 65 6.92 -14.46 -6.18
C CYS A 65 6.55 -15.93 -6.46
N ALA A 66 6.58 -16.79 -5.43
CA ALA A 66 6.12 -18.18 -5.55
C ALA A 66 4.63 -18.24 -5.94
N PHE A 67 3.82 -17.33 -5.40
CA PHE A 67 2.41 -17.22 -5.74
C PHE A 67 2.18 -16.74 -7.18
N LEU A 68 2.81 -15.63 -7.58
CA LEU A 68 2.64 -15.03 -8.91
C LEU A 68 3.26 -15.87 -10.04
N SER A 69 4.16 -16.81 -9.72
CA SER A 69 4.81 -17.70 -10.69
C SER A 69 3.99 -18.95 -11.04
N GLN A 70 2.82 -19.13 -10.42
CA GLN A 70 1.86 -20.16 -10.82
C GLN A 70 1.52 -20.03 -12.32
N GLU A 71 1.39 -21.17 -13.00
CA GLU A 71 1.29 -21.25 -14.47
C GLU A 71 0.11 -20.42 -15.03
N ASN A 72 -1.04 -20.48 -14.36
CA ASN A 72 -2.24 -19.72 -14.72
C ASN A 72 -2.03 -18.20 -14.62
N LEU A 73 -1.35 -17.71 -13.58
CA LEU A 73 -1.05 -16.28 -13.41
C LEU A 73 0.00 -15.79 -14.40
N THR A 74 1.03 -16.61 -14.63
CA THR A 74 2.03 -16.37 -15.68
C THR A 74 1.37 -16.27 -17.05
N ALA A 75 0.44 -17.18 -17.38
CA ALA A 75 -0.32 -17.14 -18.62
C ALA A 75 -1.20 -15.89 -18.73
N TYR A 76 -1.82 -15.47 -17.63
CA TYR A 76 -2.60 -14.23 -17.57
C TYR A 76 -1.72 -12.99 -17.85
N PHE A 77 -0.58 -12.85 -17.17
CA PHE A 77 0.35 -11.74 -17.40
C PHE A 77 0.90 -11.70 -18.83
N ARG A 78 0.98 -12.83 -19.53
CA ARG A 78 1.39 -12.85 -20.95
C ARG A 78 0.35 -12.23 -21.90
N LYS A 79 -0.95 -12.27 -21.55
CA LYS A 79 -2.04 -11.84 -22.45
C LYS A 79 -2.81 -10.59 -21.98
N THR A 80 -2.70 -10.21 -20.71
CA THR A 80 -3.53 -9.15 -20.13
C THR A 80 -3.32 -7.79 -20.80
N GLN A 81 -4.41 -7.02 -20.86
CA GLN A 81 -4.49 -5.61 -21.27
C GLN A 81 -5.01 -4.72 -20.12
N ASN A 82 -5.09 -5.27 -18.90
CA ASN A 82 -5.63 -4.56 -17.74
C ASN A 82 -4.58 -3.59 -17.17
N THR A 83 -4.64 -2.35 -17.66
CA THR A 83 -3.74 -1.26 -17.26
C THR A 83 -3.92 -0.88 -15.79
N GLU A 84 -5.15 -0.92 -15.29
CA GLU A 84 -5.46 -0.54 -13.91
C GLU A 84 -4.82 -1.53 -12.91
N LEU A 85 -5.00 -2.83 -13.13
CA LEU A 85 -4.36 -3.86 -12.31
C LEU A 85 -2.83 -3.73 -12.32
N MET A 86 -2.25 -3.39 -13.47
CA MET A 86 -0.81 -3.19 -13.58
C MET A 86 -0.33 -1.97 -12.78
N SER A 87 -1.08 -0.86 -12.84
CA SER A 87 -0.83 0.33 -12.04
C SER A 87 -0.94 0.02 -10.54
N ASP A 88 -2.00 -0.65 -10.12
CA ASP A 88 -2.22 -1.01 -8.70
C ASP A 88 -1.12 -1.93 -8.18
N LEU A 89 -0.65 -2.87 -9.01
CA LEU A 89 0.48 -3.73 -8.68
C LEU A 89 1.77 -2.92 -8.50
N LEU A 90 2.08 -2.01 -9.42
CA LEU A 90 3.27 -1.14 -9.34
C LEU A 90 3.23 -0.24 -8.11
N ASP A 91 2.09 0.37 -7.81
CA ASP A 91 1.92 1.24 -6.66
C ASP A 91 2.09 0.47 -5.34
N ALA A 92 1.60 -0.76 -5.27
CA ALA A 92 1.79 -1.64 -4.11
C ALA A 92 3.26 -2.03 -3.92
N LEU A 93 3.97 -2.38 -5.01
CA LEU A 93 5.40 -2.69 -4.97
C LEU A 93 6.23 -1.48 -4.56
N HIS A 94 5.91 -0.30 -5.10
CA HIS A 94 6.60 0.95 -4.77
C HIS A 94 6.41 1.30 -3.29
N SER A 95 5.16 1.26 -2.82
CA SER A 95 4.84 1.53 -1.41
C SER A 95 5.52 0.54 -0.48
N GLY A 96 5.55 -0.75 -0.82
CA GLY A 96 6.27 -1.75 -0.05
C GLY A 96 7.77 -1.55 -0.02
N THR A 97 8.37 -1.11 -1.14
CA THR A 97 9.79 -0.79 -1.22
C THR A 97 10.14 0.38 -0.29
N GLN A 98 9.31 1.43 -0.27
CA GLN A 98 9.47 2.58 0.63
C GLN A 98 9.34 2.17 2.11
N VAL A 99 8.36 1.34 2.45
CA VAL A 99 8.16 0.88 3.84
C VAL A 99 9.35 0.09 4.36
N MET A 100 10.00 -0.75 3.53
CA MET A 100 11.20 -1.46 3.98
C MET A 100 12.36 -0.53 4.27
N MET A 101 12.59 0.46 3.41
CA MET A 101 13.64 1.45 3.61
C MET A 101 13.44 2.22 4.92
N GLU A 102 12.18 2.37 5.36
CA GLU A 102 11.86 2.97 6.65
C GLU A 102 11.97 1.99 7.84
N ALA A 103 11.88 0.68 7.59
CA ALA A 103 11.73 -0.36 8.62
C ALA A 103 12.95 -1.28 8.82
N TYR A 104 14.02 -1.15 8.02
CA TYR A 104 15.20 -2.04 8.05
C TYR A 104 14.83 -3.53 7.97
N ALA A 105 13.76 -3.86 7.24
CA ALA A 105 13.18 -5.20 7.19
C ALA A 105 13.68 -5.98 5.97
N GLN A 106 14.08 -7.25 6.18
CA GLN A 106 14.61 -8.16 5.15
C GLN A 106 13.52 -8.74 4.23
N ILE A 107 12.67 -7.92 3.63
CA ILE A 107 11.77 -8.50 2.62
C ILE A 107 11.49 -7.66 1.41
N GLU A 108 11.44 -8.28 0.21
CA GLU A 108 12.15 -7.78 -0.98
C GLU A 108 11.28 -7.58 -2.26
N PRO A 109 10.36 -6.60 -2.34
CA PRO A 109 9.42 -6.38 -3.44
C PRO A 109 10.06 -6.35 -4.84
N LEU A 110 11.34 -5.97 -4.93
CA LEU A 110 12.08 -5.93 -6.19
C LEU A 110 12.20 -7.31 -6.87
N ASN A 111 12.12 -8.42 -6.12
CA ASN A 111 12.13 -9.78 -6.68
C ASN A 111 11.02 -9.99 -7.71
N ILE A 112 9.89 -9.28 -7.56
CA ILE A 112 8.73 -9.37 -8.46
C ILE A 112 9.08 -8.77 -9.84
N LEU A 113 9.97 -7.77 -9.91
CA LEU A 113 10.51 -7.26 -11.19
C LEU A 113 11.40 -8.29 -11.91
N GLY A 114 11.96 -9.25 -11.17
CA GLY A 114 12.75 -10.35 -11.72
C GLY A 114 11.94 -11.38 -12.49
N MET A 115 10.61 -11.42 -12.30
CA MET A 115 9.74 -12.37 -12.96
C MET A 115 9.53 -12.01 -14.44
N GLU A 116 9.92 -12.91 -15.35
CA GLU A 116 9.89 -12.65 -16.80
C GLU A 116 8.49 -12.27 -17.31
N SER A 117 7.44 -12.92 -16.80
CA SER A 117 6.05 -12.65 -17.19
C SER A 117 5.59 -11.26 -16.78
N ILE A 118 5.97 -10.81 -15.58
CA ILE A 118 5.63 -9.49 -15.06
C ILE A 118 6.46 -8.42 -15.76
N SER A 119 7.78 -8.62 -15.88
CA SER A 119 8.67 -7.71 -16.59
C SER A 119 8.23 -7.51 -18.05
N SER A 120 7.90 -8.60 -18.75
CA SER A 120 7.36 -8.54 -20.11
C SER A 120 6.00 -7.86 -20.17
N ALA A 121 5.13 -8.06 -19.17
CA ALA A 121 3.85 -7.37 -19.09
C ALA A 121 4.05 -5.86 -18.90
N LEU A 122 4.87 -5.45 -17.95
CA LEU A 122 5.24 -4.06 -17.68
C LEU A 122 5.74 -3.36 -18.95
N ARG A 123 6.68 -4.00 -19.67
CA ARG A 123 7.23 -3.46 -20.92
C ARG A 123 6.17 -3.16 -21.98
N ARG A 124 5.10 -3.95 -22.04
CA ARG A 124 3.99 -3.71 -22.99
C ARG A 124 3.11 -2.51 -22.61
N PHE A 125 3.16 -2.07 -21.35
CA PHE A 125 2.31 -0.98 -20.84
C PHE A 125 3.06 0.34 -20.61
N LEU A 126 4.36 0.42 -20.91
CA LEU A 126 5.15 1.64 -20.71
C LEU A 126 4.78 2.80 -21.65
N ASP A 127 3.94 2.55 -22.66
CA ASP A 127 3.33 3.58 -23.49
C ASP A 127 2.17 4.31 -22.78
N VAL A 128 1.61 3.71 -21.72
CA VAL A 128 0.60 4.33 -20.86
C VAL A 128 1.27 5.27 -19.85
N PRO A 129 1.01 6.59 -19.87
CA PRO A 129 1.76 7.56 -19.05
C PRO A 129 1.72 7.30 -17.54
N GLU A 130 0.57 6.87 -17.02
CA GLU A 130 0.38 6.58 -15.59
C GLU A 130 1.22 5.38 -15.16
N ILE A 131 1.21 4.30 -15.95
CA ILE A 131 2.01 3.10 -15.70
C ILE A 131 3.49 3.42 -15.83
N LYS A 132 3.88 4.18 -16.86
CA LYS A 132 5.27 4.62 -17.02
C LYS A 132 5.74 5.40 -15.80
N LYS A 133 4.91 6.29 -15.27
CA LYS A 133 5.21 7.04 -14.05
C LYS A 133 5.37 6.11 -12.85
N SER A 134 4.40 5.25 -12.54
CA SER A 134 4.50 4.31 -11.40
C SER A 134 5.68 3.35 -11.55
N ALA A 135 6.02 2.93 -12.77
CA ALA A 135 7.19 2.10 -13.05
C ALA A 135 8.49 2.87 -12.82
N THR A 136 8.60 4.13 -13.29
CA THR A 136 9.74 5.00 -12.99
C THR A 136 9.88 5.23 -11.48
N ASP A 137 8.79 5.50 -10.76
CA ASP A 137 8.79 5.70 -9.31
C ASP A 137 9.25 4.43 -8.57
N LEU A 138 8.78 3.24 -8.96
CA LEU A 138 9.25 1.96 -8.43
C LEU A 138 10.74 1.72 -8.74
N VAL A 139 11.19 1.96 -9.97
CA VAL A 139 12.60 1.76 -10.35
C VAL A 139 13.52 2.72 -9.61
N ASN A 140 13.12 3.98 -9.43
CA ASN A 140 13.85 4.96 -8.61
C ASN A 140 13.97 4.47 -7.16
N SER A 141 12.86 4.03 -6.55
CA SER A 141 12.89 3.41 -5.21
C SER A 141 13.77 2.18 -5.14
N GLY A 142 13.76 1.37 -6.20
CA GLY A 142 14.63 0.21 -6.31
C GLY A 142 16.10 0.58 -6.30
N TYR A 143 16.51 1.59 -7.07
CA TYR A 143 17.89 2.11 -7.00
C TYR A 143 18.23 2.72 -5.64
N SER A 144 17.29 3.42 -5.00
CA SER A 144 17.51 3.95 -3.65
C SER A 144 17.72 2.82 -2.62
N LEU A 145 16.96 1.72 -2.71
CA LEU A 145 17.17 0.54 -1.87
C LEU A 145 18.50 -0.15 -2.18
N VAL A 146 18.81 -0.38 -3.46
CA VAL A 146 20.07 -1.02 -3.92
C VAL A 146 21.31 -0.26 -3.42
N PHE A 147 21.20 1.04 -3.24
CA PHE A 147 22.29 1.87 -2.74
C PHE A 147 22.03 2.38 -1.31
N CYS A 148 21.20 1.68 -0.53
CA CYS A 148 20.99 2.00 0.88
C CYS A 148 21.87 1.12 1.80
N PRO A 149 22.87 1.70 2.48
CA PRO A 149 23.87 0.97 3.27
C PRO A 149 23.34 0.36 4.56
N HIS A 150 22.28 0.96 5.12
CA HIS A 150 21.68 0.51 6.37
C HIS A 150 20.62 -0.58 6.17
N ASP A 151 20.15 -0.77 4.94
CA ASP A 151 19.06 -1.70 4.61
C ASP A 151 19.54 -3.00 3.94
N ILE A 152 20.67 -2.96 3.21
CA ILE A 152 21.14 -4.13 2.46
C ILE A 152 22.67 -4.28 2.47
N ASP A 153 23.16 -5.52 2.35
CA ASP A 153 24.58 -5.85 2.25
C ASP A 153 25.06 -6.01 0.79
N SER A 154 26.33 -6.36 0.60
CA SER A 154 26.93 -6.54 -0.73
C SER A 154 26.30 -7.67 -1.55
N GLU A 155 25.83 -8.76 -0.92
CA GLU A 155 25.15 -9.86 -1.61
C GLU A 155 23.80 -9.38 -2.17
N MET A 156 23.11 -8.55 -1.40
CA MET A 156 21.85 -7.95 -1.80
C MET A 156 22.01 -6.91 -2.92
N VAL A 157 23.09 -6.12 -2.92
CA VAL A 157 23.44 -5.24 -4.05
C VAL A 157 23.58 -6.05 -5.34
N GLU A 158 24.33 -7.16 -5.28
CA GLU A 158 24.54 -8.06 -6.43
C GLU A 158 23.26 -8.75 -6.89
N HIS A 159 22.35 -9.06 -5.96
CA HIS A 159 21.06 -9.68 -6.26
C HIS A 159 20.05 -8.71 -6.89
N TYR A 160 19.86 -7.52 -6.32
CA TYR A 160 18.82 -6.58 -6.75
C TYR A 160 19.22 -5.69 -7.92
N PHE A 161 20.49 -5.30 -8.03
CA PHE A 161 20.93 -4.40 -9.10
C PHE A 161 20.52 -4.92 -10.49
N PRO A 162 20.73 -6.21 -10.86
CA PRO A 162 20.28 -6.73 -12.15
C PRO A 162 18.76 -6.69 -12.36
N LEU A 163 17.95 -6.67 -11.29
CA LEU A 163 16.50 -6.62 -11.38
C LEU A 163 16.02 -5.21 -11.78
N VAL A 164 16.58 -4.18 -11.15
CA VAL A 164 16.25 -2.77 -11.44
C VAL A 164 16.93 -2.28 -12.73
N ASP A 165 18.13 -2.78 -13.02
CA ASP A 165 18.91 -2.39 -14.20
C ASP A 165 18.25 -2.80 -15.53
N LYS A 166 17.42 -3.86 -15.51
CA LYS A 166 16.57 -4.22 -16.65
C LYS A 166 15.65 -3.09 -17.11
N PHE A 167 15.42 -2.07 -16.28
CA PHE A 167 14.55 -0.92 -16.54
C PHE A 167 15.30 0.42 -16.54
N ARG A 168 16.62 0.41 -16.77
CA ARG A 168 17.47 1.61 -16.80
C ARG A 168 16.97 2.71 -17.75
N ASP A 169 16.27 2.38 -18.81
CA ASP A 169 15.68 3.35 -19.76
C ASP A 169 14.56 4.21 -19.17
N LEU A 170 14.06 3.88 -17.98
CA LEU A 170 13.02 4.63 -17.27
C LEU A 170 13.55 5.74 -16.37
N ILE A 171 14.86 5.84 -16.19
CA ILE A 171 15.52 6.78 -15.26
C ILE A 171 16.56 7.64 -15.97
N ASP A 172 17.08 8.65 -15.28
CA ASP A 172 18.33 9.33 -15.63
C ASP A 172 19.49 8.72 -14.82
N PRO A 173 20.39 7.94 -15.45
CA PRO A 173 21.50 7.29 -14.74
C PRO A 173 22.43 8.28 -14.05
N ASN A 174 22.65 9.47 -14.62
CA ASN A 174 23.53 10.47 -14.01
C ASN A 174 22.91 11.03 -12.73
N GLN A 175 21.60 11.29 -12.76
CA GLN A 175 20.88 11.79 -11.58
C GLN A 175 20.90 10.77 -10.43
N ILE A 176 20.73 9.47 -10.73
CA ILE A 176 20.85 8.42 -9.72
C ILE A 176 22.26 8.38 -9.14
N VAL A 177 23.30 8.39 -9.99
CA VAL A 177 24.69 8.36 -9.53
C VAL A 177 25.03 9.60 -8.70
N GLU A 178 24.68 10.81 -9.14
CA GLU A 178 24.91 12.03 -8.37
C GLU A 178 24.19 12.00 -7.01
N GLY A 179 22.93 11.56 -6.99
CA GLY A 179 22.15 11.43 -5.75
C GLY A 179 22.76 10.44 -4.77
N THR A 180 23.16 9.25 -5.25
CA THR A 180 23.81 8.23 -4.42
C THR A 180 25.18 8.69 -3.91
N MET A 181 26.00 9.31 -4.76
CA MET A 181 27.33 9.79 -4.35
C MET A 181 27.25 10.91 -3.31
N LYS A 182 26.26 11.80 -3.43
CA LYS A 182 25.99 12.80 -2.40
C LYS A 182 25.60 12.14 -1.07
N TYR A 183 24.70 11.16 -1.11
CA TYR A 183 24.24 10.44 0.08
C TYR A 183 25.37 9.66 0.76
N PHE A 184 26.20 8.94 -0.01
CA PHE A 184 27.41 8.29 0.51
C PHE A 184 28.39 9.30 1.13
N GLY A 185 28.45 10.53 0.62
CA GLY A 185 29.30 11.58 1.19
C GLY A 185 28.79 12.09 2.54
N GLU A 186 27.47 12.11 2.74
CA GLU A 186 26.83 12.52 4.00
C GLU A 186 27.01 11.46 5.11
N ASP A 187 27.13 10.19 4.73
CA ASP A 187 27.27 9.04 5.66
C ASP A 187 28.65 8.36 5.57
N LEU A 188 29.63 9.06 4.98
CA LEU A 188 30.88 8.46 4.55
C LEU A 188 31.62 7.79 5.70
N GLU A 189 31.76 8.42 6.87
CA GLU A 189 32.54 7.85 7.98
C GLU A 189 31.98 6.50 8.47
N ASP A 190 30.66 6.36 8.57
CA ASP A 190 30.00 5.13 9.01
C ASP A 190 30.10 4.01 7.95
N LEU A 191 30.04 4.37 6.66
CA LEU A 191 30.18 3.41 5.56
C LEU A 191 31.53 2.69 5.55
N LEU A 192 32.56 3.36 6.02
CA LEU A 192 33.94 2.91 5.86
C LEU A 192 34.40 2.14 7.07
N GLU A 193 33.86 2.49 8.22
CA GLU A 193 34.07 1.75 9.44
C GLU A 193 33.24 0.45 9.47
N TYR A 194 32.04 0.43 8.87
CA TYR A 194 31.10 -0.68 9.07
C TYR A 194 30.57 -1.35 7.79
N HIS A 195 30.73 -0.77 6.60
CA HIS A 195 30.07 -1.22 5.36
C HIS A 195 30.98 -1.22 4.10
N ASP A 196 32.30 -1.42 4.25
CA ASP A 196 33.27 -1.38 3.13
C ASP A 196 32.92 -2.35 1.98
N ASP A 197 32.50 -3.58 2.29
CA ASP A 197 32.09 -4.56 1.28
C ASP A 197 30.86 -4.12 0.48
N PHE A 198 29.88 -3.47 1.15
CA PHE A 198 28.71 -2.89 0.48
C PHE A 198 29.13 -1.73 -0.41
N LEU A 199 29.98 -0.82 0.08
CA LEU A 199 30.43 0.34 -0.68
C LEU A 199 31.16 -0.07 -1.95
N ASN A 200 32.05 -1.06 -1.88
CA ASN A 200 32.76 -1.57 -3.04
C ASN A 200 31.81 -2.17 -4.08
N ALA A 201 30.83 -2.98 -3.64
CA ALA A 201 29.80 -3.52 -4.54
C ALA A 201 28.96 -2.39 -5.17
N ALA A 202 28.54 -1.40 -4.37
CA ALA A 202 27.74 -0.26 -4.84
C ALA A 202 28.49 0.62 -5.85
N LEU A 203 29.76 0.97 -5.59
CA LEU A 203 30.58 1.79 -6.49
C LEU A 203 30.80 1.12 -7.85
N ASP A 204 31.04 -0.19 -7.85
CA ASP A 204 31.15 -0.96 -9.10
C ASP A 204 29.84 -0.92 -9.89
N LYS A 205 28.68 -0.99 -9.22
CA LYS A 205 27.36 -0.88 -9.87
C LYS A 205 27.04 0.54 -10.35
N LEU A 206 27.44 1.59 -9.62
CA LEU A 206 27.30 2.97 -10.07
C LEU A 206 28.10 3.22 -11.36
N ALA A 207 29.28 2.61 -11.48
CA ALA A 207 30.09 2.69 -12.70
C ALA A 207 29.47 1.94 -13.90
N VAL A 208 28.59 0.96 -13.66
CA VAL A 208 27.80 0.29 -14.71
C VAL A 208 26.65 1.18 -15.21
N LEU A 209 26.12 2.07 -14.36
CA LEU A 209 25.05 3.01 -14.72
C LEU A 209 25.54 4.17 -15.58
N THR A 210 26.72 4.71 -15.27
CA THR A 210 27.35 5.80 -16.01
C THR A 210 28.69 5.33 -16.60
N ASP A 211 29.78 5.65 -15.93
CA ASP A 211 31.15 5.23 -16.25
C ASP A 211 32.08 5.45 -15.04
N ARG A 212 33.24 4.80 -15.07
CA ARG A 212 34.22 4.85 -13.96
C ARG A 212 34.79 6.24 -13.74
N GLU A 213 34.93 7.06 -14.78
CA GLU A 213 35.52 8.41 -14.69
C GLU A 213 34.54 9.36 -13.99
N THR A 214 33.25 9.30 -14.36
CA THR A 214 32.17 10.06 -13.73
C THR A 214 32.01 9.70 -12.25
N VAL A 215 31.98 8.41 -11.91
CA VAL A 215 31.92 7.96 -10.50
C VAL A 215 33.15 8.41 -9.73
N SER A 216 34.35 8.27 -10.29
CA SER A 216 35.60 8.68 -9.63
C SER A 216 35.64 10.19 -9.38
N ARG A 217 35.14 11.01 -10.32
CA ARG A 217 35.04 12.45 -10.17
C ARG A 217 34.05 12.83 -9.07
N LEU A 218 32.85 12.25 -9.09
CA LEU A 218 31.82 12.53 -8.06
C LEU A 218 32.26 12.03 -6.68
N ALA A 219 32.96 10.90 -6.60
CA ALA A 219 33.58 10.41 -5.36
C ALA A 219 34.57 11.42 -4.82
N TYR A 220 35.46 11.94 -5.67
CA TYR A 220 36.42 12.95 -5.27
C TYR A 220 35.74 14.26 -4.83
N GLU A 221 34.70 14.70 -5.53
CA GLU A 221 33.95 15.93 -5.24
C GLU A 221 33.16 15.85 -3.92
N HIS A 222 32.58 14.69 -3.60
CA HIS A 222 31.76 14.51 -2.40
C HIS A 222 32.53 13.97 -1.19
N PHE A 223 33.67 13.30 -1.39
CA PHE A 223 34.46 12.68 -0.32
C PHE A 223 35.75 13.46 0.03
N GLY A 224 36.22 14.37 -0.81
CA GLY A 224 37.36 15.25 -0.51
C GLY A 224 38.67 14.52 -0.15
N GLU A 225 39.44 15.07 0.81
CA GLU A 225 40.67 14.45 1.34
C GLU A 225 40.40 13.26 2.27
N ASN A 226 39.12 12.96 2.57
CA ASN A 226 38.73 11.88 3.47
C ASN A 226 38.86 10.50 2.86
N ASN A 227 39.32 10.31 1.61
CA ASN A 227 39.74 9.00 1.10
C ASN A 227 40.75 8.28 2.03
N GLN A 228 41.58 9.04 2.75
CA GLN A 228 42.50 8.50 3.76
C GLN A 228 41.91 8.36 5.16
N LYS A 229 40.69 8.85 5.39
CA LYS A 229 39.97 8.85 6.68
C LYS A 229 38.75 7.94 6.65
N PHE A 230 38.79 6.91 5.81
CA PHE A 230 38.00 5.67 5.85
C PHE A 230 38.30 4.83 7.11
N ILE A 231 38.91 5.43 8.14
CA ILE A 231 39.64 4.73 9.19
C ILE A 231 39.13 5.05 10.62
N GLU A 232 38.45 6.18 10.91
CA GLU A 232 38.31 6.61 12.34
C GLU A 232 37.04 7.46 12.71
N ALA A 233 35.84 6.84 12.77
CA ALA A 233 34.75 6.85 13.79
C ALA A 233 34.31 8.07 14.68
N GLY A 234 33.02 8.49 14.62
CA GLY A 234 32.12 8.50 15.82
C GLY A 234 31.35 9.75 16.37
N LYS A 235 30.01 9.59 16.50
CA LYS A 235 29.09 9.83 17.68
C LYS A 235 28.28 11.15 17.87
N VAL A 236 26.94 11.01 17.97
CA VAL A 236 25.87 12.05 18.13
C VAL A 236 25.25 12.09 19.55
N ASP A 237 24.64 13.24 19.94
CA ASP A 237 23.92 13.47 21.21
C ASP A 237 22.37 13.69 21.06
N PRO A 238 21.56 13.37 22.09
CA PRO A 238 20.10 13.20 22.00
C PRO A 238 19.24 14.48 22.16
N TYR A 239 18.15 14.54 21.39
CA TYR A 239 17.12 15.58 21.47
C TYR A 239 16.08 15.31 22.57
N VAL A 240 15.79 16.32 23.40
CA VAL A 240 14.76 16.27 24.46
C VAL A 240 13.58 17.16 24.10
N LYS A 241 12.41 16.52 23.95
CA LYS A 241 11.13 17.15 23.65
C LYS A 241 10.57 17.88 24.88
N LYS A 242 10.18 19.15 24.72
CA LYS A 242 9.35 19.86 25.71
C LYS A 242 7.88 19.75 25.31
N GLN A 243 7.04 19.28 26.21
CA GLN A 243 5.59 19.43 26.14
C GLN A 243 5.17 20.57 27.07
N GLU A 244 4.39 21.50 26.53
CA GLU A 244 3.61 22.44 27.33
C GLU A 244 2.21 21.86 27.58
N ALA A 245 1.71 22.08 28.79
CA ALA A 245 0.33 21.80 29.17
C ALA A 245 -0.37 23.11 29.48
N VAL A 246 -1.55 23.33 28.91
CA VAL A 246 -2.64 24.09 29.55
C VAL A 246 -3.96 23.50 29.08
N ILE A 247 -4.83 23.14 30.03
CA ILE A 247 -6.27 23.01 29.83
C ILE A 247 -6.93 23.84 30.93
N ASP A 248 -7.91 24.66 30.57
CA ASP A 248 -9.14 24.72 31.34
C ASP A 248 -10.38 25.03 30.46
N THR A 249 -11.49 24.46 30.93
CA THR A 249 -12.92 24.33 30.60
C THR A 249 -13.63 25.44 29.79
N ALA A 250 -14.82 25.27 29.21
CA ALA A 250 -15.96 24.36 29.43
C ALA A 250 -16.78 24.15 28.12
N ASP A 251 -17.59 23.10 28.04
CA ASP A 251 -19.06 23.13 27.84
C ASP A 251 -19.57 21.71 27.47
N ALA A 252 -20.68 21.27 28.06
CA ALA A 252 -21.08 19.86 28.13
C ALA A 252 -21.72 19.27 26.85
N THR A 253 -21.78 20.02 25.76
CA THR A 253 -22.10 19.52 24.40
C THR A 253 -20.87 19.48 23.50
N LYS A 254 -19.79 20.21 23.87
CA LYS A 254 -18.49 20.19 23.17
C LYS A 254 -17.70 18.92 23.41
N THR A 255 -18.01 18.10 24.42
CA THR A 255 -17.19 16.92 24.76
C THR A 255 -17.26 15.82 23.70
N ILE A 256 -18.45 15.57 23.13
CA ILE A 256 -18.62 14.55 22.06
C ILE A 256 -18.00 15.07 20.76
N GLU A 257 -18.31 16.31 20.37
CA GLU A 257 -17.74 16.92 19.16
C GLU A 257 -16.22 17.07 19.23
N LYS A 258 -15.67 17.43 20.41
CA LYS A 258 -14.22 17.51 20.65
C LYS A 258 -13.56 16.14 20.70
N ALA A 259 -14.17 15.13 21.33
CA ALA A 259 -13.63 13.77 21.34
C ALA A 259 -13.61 13.17 19.93
N VAL A 260 -14.66 13.42 19.13
CA VAL A 260 -14.71 13.06 17.72
C VAL A 260 -13.68 13.85 16.92
N ALA A 261 -13.55 15.16 17.12
CA ALA A 261 -12.54 15.97 16.44
C ALA A 261 -11.10 15.59 16.85
N GLU A 262 -10.87 15.11 18.08
CA GLU A 262 -9.59 14.56 18.52
C GLU A 262 -9.29 13.23 17.86
N PHE A 263 -10.27 12.32 17.81
CA PHE A 263 -10.18 11.07 17.06
C PHE A 263 -9.94 11.32 15.56
N GLU A 264 -10.60 12.33 14.98
CA GLU A 264 -10.41 12.78 13.60
C GLU A 264 -9.04 13.45 13.35
N LYS A 265 -8.22 13.75 14.36
CA LYS A 265 -6.85 14.23 14.11
C LYS A 265 -5.89 13.09 13.77
N GLU A 266 -6.24 11.86 14.15
CA GLU A 266 -5.42 10.69 13.84
C GLU A 266 -5.51 10.39 12.33
N LYS A 267 -4.36 10.17 11.69
CA LYS A 267 -4.34 9.75 10.28
C LYS A 267 -4.81 8.30 10.16
N TYR A 268 -4.40 7.46 11.11
CA TYR A 268 -4.77 6.06 11.26
C TYR A 268 -5.22 5.84 12.70
N PRO A 269 -6.54 5.89 12.98
CA PRO A 269 -7.01 5.66 14.33
C PRO A 269 -6.66 4.24 14.77
N SER A 270 -6.67 3.99 16.08
CA SER A 270 -6.44 2.65 16.63
C SER A 270 -7.63 2.17 17.44
N TYR A 271 -7.67 0.86 17.73
CA TYR A 271 -8.64 0.30 18.67
C TYR A 271 -8.58 0.99 20.05
N ARG A 272 -7.37 1.37 20.50
CA ARG A 272 -7.17 2.14 21.74
C ARG A 272 -7.80 3.53 21.65
N SER A 273 -7.70 4.20 20.51
CA SER A 273 -8.33 5.50 20.25
C SER A 273 -9.86 5.39 20.29
N ALA A 274 -10.42 4.27 19.83
CA ALA A 274 -11.85 3.96 19.94
C ALA A 274 -12.28 3.74 21.40
N ILE A 275 -11.48 3.06 22.23
CA ILE A 275 -11.72 2.94 23.68
C ILE A 275 -11.75 4.32 24.35
N GLU A 276 -10.83 5.22 23.96
CA GLU A 276 -10.80 6.58 24.50
C GLU A 276 -12.00 7.41 24.05
N LEU A 277 -12.42 7.25 22.80
CA LEU A 277 -13.65 7.84 22.26
C LEU A 277 -14.88 7.33 23.04
N ASP A 278 -14.99 6.04 23.29
CA ASP A 278 -16.07 5.42 24.08
C ASP A 278 -16.11 5.97 25.53
N LYS A 279 -14.95 5.99 26.21
CA LYS A 279 -14.83 6.58 27.56
C LYS A 279 -15.24 8.05 27.61
N LYS A 280 -14.93 8.83 26.56
CA LYS A 280 -15.25 10.26 26.45
C LYS A 280 -16.72 10.50 26.08
N THR A 281 -17.36 9.58 25.36
CA THR A 281 -18.75 9.70 24.92
C THR A 281 -19.75 9.04 25.88
N LYS A 282 -19.35 8.03 26.66
CA LYS A 282 -20.14 7.31 27.68
C LYS A 282 -21.53 6.88 27.18
N GLY A 283 -21.64 6.46 25.92
CA GLY A 283 -22.91 6.10 25.28
C GLY A 283 -23.87 7.27 25.00
N LYS A 284 -23.48 8.52 25.31
CA LYS A 284 -24.17 9.74 24.86
C LYS A 284 -23.62 10.11 23.48
N GLY A 285 -24.51 10.40 22.52
CA GLY A 285 -24.12 10.76 21.16
C GLY A 285 -24.15 9.63 20.15
N LYS A 286 -24.81 8.49 20.44
CA LYS A 286 -24.96 7.36 19.51
C LYS A 286 -25.51 7.76 18.12
N VAL A 287 -26.54 8.61 18.10
CA VAL A 287 -27.11 9.16 16.85
C VAL A 287 -26.15 10.15 16.19
N TYR A 288 -25.40 10.94 16.96
CA TYR A 288 -24.38 11.85 16.43
C TYR A 288 -23.23 11.08 15.78
N LEU A 289 -22.75 10.01 16.41
CA LEU A 289 -21.73 9.11 15.86
C LEU A 289 -22.24 8.39 14.61
N ALA A 290 -23.50 7.94 14.58
CA ALA A 290 -24.12 7.41 13.36
C ALA A 290 -24.14 8.45 12.22
N ASN A 291 -24.49 9.71 12.51
CA ASN A 291 -24.42 10.80 11.52
C ASN A 291 -22.97 11.10 11.08
N LYS A 292 -22.01 11.02 12.01
CA LYS A 292 -20.59 11.22 11.73
C LYS A 292 -20.00 10.11 10.87
N MET A 293 -20.44 8.86 11.03
CA MET A 293 -20.10 7.76 10.14
C MET A 293 -20.48 8.09 8.68
N GLY A 294 -21.65 8.71 8.46
CA GLY A 294 -22.05 9.24 7.16
C GLY A 294 -21.13 10.34 6.61
N GLN A 295 -20.61 11.21 7.48
CA GLN A 295 -19.66 12.25 7.08
C GLN A 295 -18.27 11.67 6.78
N TRP A 296 -17.81 10.67 7.52
CA TRP A 296 -16.54 9.98 7.24
C TRP A 296 -16.56 9.22 5.94
N LEU A 297 -17.73 8.69 5.54
CA LEU A 297 -17.93 8.13 4.21
C LEU A 297 -17.64 9.14 3.11
N THR A 298 -18.01 10.40 3.28
CA THR A 298 -17.84 11.43 2.24
C THR A 298 -16.53 12.21 2.34
N THR A 299 -15.80 12.08 3.46
CA THR A 299 -14.56 12.82 3.72
C THR A 299 -13.32 12.03 3.29
N PRO A 300 -12.45 12.58 2.41
CA PRO A 300 -11.19 11.93 2.01
C PRO A 300 -10.31 11.55 3.22
N GLY A 301 -9.74 10.34 3.19
CA GLY A 301 -8.85 9.85 4.25
C GLY A 301 -9.52 9.45 5.57
N LYS A 302 -10.86 9.47 5.65
CA LYS A 302 -11.61 9.16 6.89
C LYS A 302 -12.30 7.80 6.92
N LEU A 303 -12.12 6.97 5.89
CA LEU A 303 -12.67 5.60 5.87
C LEU A 303 -12.14 4.72 7.02
N ALA A 304 -10.85 4.82 7.37
CA ALA A 304 -10.30 4.07 8.51
C ALA A 304 -10.98 4.40 9.85
N HIS A 305 -11.49 5.64 10.02
CA HIS A 305 -12.20 6.07 11.22
C HIS A 305 -13.57 5.39 11.33
N LEU A 306 -14.25 5.30 10.18
CA LEU A 306 -15.50 4.56 10.06
C LEU A 306 -15.30 3.08 10.39
N GLU A 307 -14.27 2.44 9.82
CA GLU A 307 -14.00 1.02 10.00
C GLU A 307 -13.73 0.67 11.47
N ILE A 308 -12.89 1.46 12.15
CA ILE A 308 -12.56 1.23 13.57
C ILE A 308 -13.76 1.47 14.48
N VAL A 309 -14.53 2.54 14.26
CA VAL A 309 -15.73 2.79 15.06
C VAL A 309 -16.79 1.72 14.79
N ALA A 310 -16.96 1.30 13.54
CA ALA A 310 -17.94 0.29 13.17
C ALA A 310 -17.67 -1.05 13.85
N ASN A 311 -16.41 -1.47 13.92
CA ASN A 311 -15.97 -2.75 14.49
C ASN A 311 -15.82 -2.74 16.03
N TYR A 312 -15.79 -1.57 16.67
CA TYR A 312 -15.64 -1.48 18.13
C TYR A 312 -16.83 -2.11 18.87
N GLU A 313 -16.54 -3.11 19.71
CA GLU A 313 -17.51 -3.82 20.57
C GLU A 313 -18.86 -4.14 19.87
N ASN A 314 -18.82 -4.62 18.62
CA ASN A 314 -20.01 -4.94 17.84
C ASN A 314 -21.00 -3.77 17.65
N GLY A 315 -20.48 -2.54 17.49
CA GLY A 315 -21.28 -1.35 17.23
C GLY A 315 -21.84 -0.67 18.48
N SER A 316 -21.23 -0.87 19.66
CA SER A 316 -21.73 -0.32 20.93
C SER A 316 -21.76 1.22 20.95
N LEU A 317 -20.91 1.87 20.15
CA LEU A 317 -20.67 3.31 20.10
C LEU A 317 -21.77 4.14 19.43
N TYR A 318 -22.60 3.55 18.56
CA TYR A 318 -23.56 4.28 17.74
C TYR A 318 -24.95 3.65 17.77
N ASP A 319 -25.90 4.36 17.17
CA ASP A 319 -27.25 3.83 16.95
C ASP A 319 -27.22 2.98 15.68
N ASN A 320 -27.37 1.66 15.85
CA ASN A 320 -27.20 0.69 14.76
C ASN A 320 -28.19 0.91 13.62
N ASP A 321 -29.46 1.18 13.90
CA ASP A 321 -30.48 1.38 12.87
C ASP A 321 -30.24 2.68 12.09
N ALA A 322 -29.89 3.76 12.80
CA ALA A 322 -29.53 5.03 12.18
C ALA A 322 -28.26 4.89 11.33
N ALA A 323 -27.22 4.24 11.84
CA ALA A 323 -25.96 4.04 11.13
C ALA A 323 -26.16 3.16 9.89
N LYS A 324 -26.91 2.06 10.00
CA LYS A 324 -27.22 1.15 8.89
C LYS A 324 -27.88 1.89 7.72
N ARG A 325 -28.89 2.71 7.98
CA ARG A 325 -29.54 3.54 6.95
C ARG A 325 -28.58 4.55 6.33
N ILE A 326 -27.82 5.29 7.14
CA ILE A 326 -26.90 6.33 6.68
C ILE A 326 -25.76 5.72 5.82
N ILE A 327 -25.23 4.59 6.26
CA ILE A 327 -24.20 3.84 5.53
C ILE A 327 -24.79 3.26 4.25
N GLY A 328 -26.01 2.72 4.28
CA GLY A 328 -26.73 2.25 3.11
C GLY A 328 -26.94 3.33 2.05
N GLU A 329 -27.35 4.54 2.46
CA GLU A 329 -27.46 5.72 1.59
C GLU A 329 -26.10 6.14 1.03
N GLY A 330 -25.05 6.12 1.87
CA GLY A 330 -23.68 6.43 1.45
C GLY A 330 -23.12 5.43 0.43
N ILE A 331 -23.29 4.13 0.65
CA ILE A 331 -22.90 3.09 -0.31
C ILE A 331 -23.66 3.27 -1.63
N ALA A 332 -24.95 3.59 -1.57
CA ALA A 332 -25.75 3.85 -2.77
C ALA A 332 -25.18 5.03 -3.59
N ALA A 333 -24.87 6.14 -2.94
CA ALA A 333 -24.27 7.30 -3.59
C ALA A 333 -22.91 6.96 -4.24
N VAL A 334 -22.02 6.27 -3.52
CA VAL A 334 -20.71 5.85 -4.05
C VAL A 334 -20.86 4.86 -5.22
N SER A 335 -21.89 4.01 -5.16
CA SER A 335 -22.24 3.07 -6.26
C SER A 335 -22.73 3.81 -7.50
N GLU A 336 -23.54 4.86 -7.33
CA GLU A 336 -24.00 5.74 -8.42
C GLU A 336 -22.83 6.51 -9.05
N GLU A 337 -21.85 6.95 -8.24
CA GLU A 337 -20.60 7.58 -8.69
C GLU A 337 -19.63 6.61 -9.40
N GLY A 338 -19.84 5.29 -9.27
CA GLY A 338 -18.96 4.28 -9.85
C GLY A 338 -17.59 4.18 -9.19
N ASN A 339 -17.43 4.66 -7.95
CA ASN A 339 -16.14 4.68 -7.26
C ASN A 339 -15.83 3.32 -6.59
N ILE A 340 -15.37 2.37 -7.40
CA ILE A 340 -15.10 0.99 -6.98
C ILE A 340 -14.08 0.91 -5.85
N ARG A 341 -13.00 1.73 -5.88
CA ARG A 341 -11.97 1.72 -4.83
C ARG A 341 -12.54 2.09 -3.47
N LYS A 342 -13.45 3.06 -3.42
CA LYS A 342 -14.14 3.46 -2.19
C LYS A 342 -15.11 2.38 -1.71
N LEU A 343 -15.86 1.75 -2.62
CA LEU A 343 -16.74 0.62 -2.30
C LEU A 343 -15.97 -0.60 -1.80
N GLN A 344 -14.81 -0.90 -2.38
CA GLN A 344 -13.94 -1.98 -1.93
C GLN A 344 -13.55 -1.80 -0.47
N ARG A 345 -13.13 -0.59 -0.07
CA ARG A 345 -12.82 -0.29 1.35
C ARG A 345 -14.03 -0.51 2.25
N LEU A 346 -15.23 -0.17 1.79
CA LEU A 346 -16.46 -0.38 2.55
C LEU A 346 -16.82 -1.85 2.79
N MET A 347 -16.19 -2.80 2.09
CA MET A 347 -16.41 -4.22 2.35
C MET A 347 -15.80 -4.72 3.69
N SER A 348 -14.88 -3.95 4.30
CA SER A 348 -14.34 -4.24 5.64
C SER A 348 -15.31 -3.89 6.77
N LEU A 349 -16.40 -3.16 6.49
CA LEU A 349 -17.42 -2.85 7.48
C LEU A 349 -18.10 -4.13 7.97
N PRO A 350 -18.53 -4.19 9.25
CA PRO A 350 -19.20 -5.35 9.81
C PRO A 350 -20.63 -5.52 9.26
N GLU A 351 -21.14 -6.76 9.30
CA GLU A 351 -22.39 -7.11 8.60
C GLU A 351 -23.60 -6.34 9.13
N TYR A 352 -23.64 -6.10 10.45
CA TYR A 352 -24.76 -5.43 11.10
C TYR A 352 -24.92 -3.96 10.71
N VAL A 353 -23.94 -3.34 10.05
CA VAL A 353 -24.07 -1.98 9.49
C VAL A 353 -24.44 -1.94 8.01
N ILE A 354 -24.51 -3.08 7.33
CA ILE A 354 -24.86 -3.14 5.91
C ILE A 354 -26.37 -3.20 5.74
N ASP A 355 -26.95 -2.21 5.05
CA ASP A 355 -28.39 -2.17 4.74
C ASP A 355 -28.78 -3.12 3.61
N GLU A 356 -28.84 -4.41 3.92
CA GLU A 356 -29.24 -5.44 2.95
C GLU A 356 -30.63 -5.25 2.34
N SER A 357 -31.49 -4.46 2.98
CA SER A 357 -32.85 -4.19 2.50
C SER A 357 -32.90 -3.12 1.41
N ASN A 358 -31.81 -2.37 1.21
CA ASN A 358 -31.75 -1.29 0.22
C ASN A 358 -31.47 -1.83 -1.19
N PRO A 359 -32.43 -1.75 -2.13
CA PRO A 359 -32.27 -2.33 -3.46
C PRO A 359 -31.18 -1.63 -4.30
N LYS A 360 -30.84 -0.37 -3.98
CA LYS A 360 -29.84 0.41 -4.71
C LYS A 360 -28.42 -0.12 -4.53
N ILE A 361 -28.17 -0.86 -3.45
CA ILE A 361 -26.86 -1.42 -3.12
C ILE A 361 -26.81 -2.94 -3.32
N SER A 362 -27.77 -3.51 -4.04
CA SER A 362 -27.88 -4.96 -4.26
C SER A 362 -26.61 -5.60 -4.83
N GLY A 363 -25.90 -4.94 -5.74
CA GLY A 363 -24.60 -5.40 -6.26
C GLY A 363 -23.50 -5.40 -5.19
N PHE A 364 -23.43 -4.36 -4.36
CA PHE A 364 -22.52 -4.30 -3.22
C PHE A 364 -22.83 -5.40 -2.19
N VAL A 365 -24.09 -5.58 -1.81
CA VAL A 365 -24.53 -6.62 -0.85
C VAL A 365 -24.19 -8.02 -1.37
N THR A 366 -24.37 -8.25 -2.67
CA THR A 366 -24.01 -9.51 -3.32
C THR A 366 -22.50 -9.78 -3.21
N ALA A 367 -21.67 -8.80 -3.58
CA ALA A 367 -20.21 -8.92 -3.43
C ALA A 367 -19.80 -9.11 -1.96
N TYR A 368 -20.41 -8.36 -1.05
CA TYR A 368 -20.13 -8.40 0.39
C TYR A 368 -20.41 -9.77 1.02
N LYS A 369 -21.49 -10.44 0.61
CA LYS A 369 -21.81 -11.80 1.07
C LYS A 369 -20.85 -12.83 0.48
N LEU A 370 -20.60 -12.72 -0.82
CA LEU A 370 -19.72 -13.66 -1.53
C LEU A 370 -18.24 -13.53 -1.12
N SER A 371 -17.80 -12.34 -0.68
CA SER A 371 -16.43 -12.12 -0.21
C SER A 371 -16.08 -12.81 1.10
N ARG A 372 -17.09 -13.29 1.83
CA ARG A 372 -16.97 -13.97 3.14
C ARG A 372 -17.02 -15.49 3.03
N ILE A 373 -17.13 -16.02 1.81
CA ILE A 373 -17.09 -17.46 1.57
C ILE A 373 -15.64 -17.92 1.64
N THR A 374 -15.37 -18.87 2.54
CA THR A 374 -14.03 -19.45 2.78
C THR A 374 -13.90 -20.88 2.27
N GLU A 375 -14.99 -21.51 1.84
CA GLU A 375 -15.02 -22.91 1.40
C GLU A 375 -15.69 -23.06 0.03
N VAL A 376 -15.24 -24.03 -0.76
CA VAL A 376 -15.85 -24.42 -2.04
C VAL A 376 -16.84 -25.55 -1.75
N GLU A 377 -18.14 -25.28 -1.90
CA GLU A 377 -19.22 -26.29 -1.84
C GLU A 377 -19.19 -27.24 -3.05
#